data_AF-A0A3D9HM45-F1
#
_entry.id   AF-A0A3D9HM45-F1
#
_cell.length_a   1.000
_cell.length_b   1.000
_cell.length_c   1.000
_cell.angle_alpha   90.00
_cell.angle_beta   90.00
_cell.angle_gamma   90.00
#
_symmetry.space_group_name_H-M   'P 1'
#
loop_
_entity.id
_entity.type
_entity.pdbx_description
1 polymer ?
#
loop_
_entity_poly.entity_id
_entity_poly.type
_entity_poly.pdbx_seq_one_letter_code
_entity_poly.pdbx_strand_id
1 'polypeptide(L)'
;MNDSVRALTAWAAVALVMVAIIGLGVGMKEDIRKGVFVLHKLYIRNVDKPVEEKRTVMETCRAAETPNHRWRWYAKTYPSPTIKWQLFEVSGLICHGNRKSWKGYPVDDTQMKYYGCFMSEVGLFCRPDADPNRHPNAEEVL
;
A
#
# COMPACT_ATOMS: atom_id res chain seq x y z
N MET A 1 71.69 14.78 -15.47
CA MET A 1 70.28 15.01 -15.84
C MET A 1 69.54 15.41 -14.58
N ASN A 2 69.05 16.65 -14.55
CA ASN A 2 68.73 17.44 -13.36
C ASN A 2 67.51 16.95 -12.56
N ASP A 3 67.62 17.04 -11.24
CA ASP A 3 66.55 16.81 -10.25
C ASP A 3 65.30 17.68 -10.49
N SER A 4 65.44 18.79 -11.22
CA SER A 4 64.33 19.67 -11.64
C SER A 4 63.33 18.98 -12.57
N VAL A 5 63.75 18.02 -13.40
CA VAL A 5 62.85 17.30 -14.33
C VAL A 5 62.01 16.27 -13.57
N ARG A 6 62.59 15.61 -12.57
CA ARG A 6 61.88 14.67 -11.68
C ARG A 6 60.80 15.36 -10.85
N ALA A 7 61.10 16.57 -10.36
CA ALA A 7 60.14 17.39 -9.63
C ALA A 7 58.94 17.80 -10.51
N LEU A 8 59.19 18.28 -11.73
CA LEU A 8 58.13 18.67 -12.68
C LEU A 8 57.21 17.50 -13.06
N THR A 9 57.74 16.30 -13.23
CA THR A 9 56.94 15.10 -13.51
C THR A 9 56.09 14.64 -12.32
N ALA A 10 56.58 14.83 -11.09
CA ALA A 10 55.85 14.43 -9.88
C ALA A 10 54.61 15.31 -9.65
N TRP A 11 54.72 16.63 -9.84
CA TRP A 11 53.58 17.54 -9.70
C TRP A 11 52.51 17.33 -10.78
N ALA A 12 52.91 16.99 -12.00
CA ALA A 12 51.96 16.64 -13.07
C ALA A 12 51.15 15.37 -12.76
N ALA A 13 51.79 14.36 -12.17
CA ALA A 13 51.10 13.13 -11.75
C ALA A 13 50.10 13.40 -10.61
N VAL A 14 50.45 14.23 -9.62
CA VAL A 14 49.55 14.62 -8.53
C VAL A 14 48.34 15.40 -9.06
N ALA A 15 48.54 16.32 -10.01
CA ALA A 15 47.45 17.07 -10.63
C ALA A 15 46.47 16.14 -11.38
N LEU A 16 46.97 15.15 -12.12
CA LEU A 16 46.13 14.19 -12.83
C LEU A 16 45.30 13.30 -11.88
N VAL A 17 45.88 12.88 -10.76
CA VAL A 17 45.15 12.11 -9.73
C VAL A 17 44.05 12.96 -9.09
N MET A 18 44.32 14.23 -8.80
CA MET A 18 43.32 15.15 -8.22
C MET A 18 42.14 15.40 -9.17
N VAL A 19 42.39 15.56 -10.48
CA VAL A 19 41.31 15.72 -11.49
C VAL A 19 40.47 14.46 -11.61
N ALA A 20 41.07 13.27 -11.55
CA ALA A 20 40.35 12.00 -11.58
C ALA A 20 39.43 11.81 -10.36
N ILE A 21 39.90 12.17 -9.15
CA ILE A 21 39.10 12.08 -7.92
C ILE A 21 37.89 13.03 -7.97
N ILE A 22 38.07 14.26 -8.46
CA ILE A 22 36.99 15.24 -8.58
C ILE A 22 35.97 14.80 -9.65
N GLY A 23 36.42 14.27 -10.78
CA GLY A 23 35.54 13.75 -11.83
C GLY A 23 34.64 12.60 -11.36
N LEU A 24 35.18 11.66 -10.56
CA LEU A 24 34.41 10.56 -9.98
C LEU A 24 33.40 11.04 -8.92
N GLY A 25 33.75 12.04 -8.11
CA GLY A 25 32.86 12.59 -7.08
C GLY A 25 31.66 13.38 -7.63
N VAL A 26 31.79 14.01 -8.79
CA VAL A 26 30.70 14.76 -9.44
C VAL A 26 29.72 13.82 -10.16
N GLY A 27 30.21 12.77 -10.83
CA GLY A 27 29.36 11.79 -11.51
C GLY A 27 28.39 11.06 -10.56
N MET A 28 28.85 10.71 -9.35
CA MET A 28 28.00 10.04 -8.36
C MET A 28 26.85 10.92 -7.83
N LYS A 29 26.97 12.25 -7.85
CA LYS A 29 25.92 13.15 -7.34
C LYS A 29 24.72 13.26 -8.29
N GLU A 30 24.94 13.17 -9.60
CA GLU A 30 23.86 13.28 -10.59
C GLU A 30 23.02 12.00 -10.67
N ASP A 31 23.64 10.82 -10.54
CA ASP A 31 22.91 9.55 -10.57
C ASP A 31 22.07 9.32 -9.31
N ILE A 32 22.56 9.71 -8.13
CA ILE A 32 21.76 9.65 -6.88
C ILE A 32 20.54 10.59 -6.98
N ARG A 33 20.71 11.79 -7.56
CA ARG A 33 19.63 12.77 -7.66
C ARG A 33 18.54 12.30 -8.64
N LYS A 34 18.90 11.62 -9.72
CA LYS A 34 17.94 11.00 -10.65
C LYS A 34 17.23 9.80 -10.01
N GLY A 35 17.95 8.95 -9.26
CA GLY A 35 17.38 7.79 -8.57
C GLY A 35 16.33 8.15 -7.52
N VAL A 36 16.60 9.16 -6.69
CA VAL A 36 15.65 9.66 -5.68
C VAL A 36 14.38 10.25 -6.32
N PHE A 37 14.53 10.93 -7.45
CA PHE A 37 13.39 11.54 -8.16
C PHE A 37 12.47 10.49 -8.81
N VAL A 38 13.04 9.37 -9.29
CA VAL A 38 12.26 8.24 -9.84
C VAL A 38 11.51 7.50 -8.73
N LEU A 39 12.14 7.25 -7.59
CA LEU A 39 11.49 6.66 -6.41
C LEU A 39 10.33 7.53 -5.89
N HIS A 40 10.48 8.85 -5.88
CA HIS A 40 9.42 9.76 -5.46
C HIS A 40 8.24 9.80 -6.44
N LYS A 41 8.50 9.77 -7.76
CA LYS A 41 7.43 9.68 -8.79
C LYS A 41 6.67 8.34 -8.73
N LEU A 42 7.35 7.23 -8.45
CA LEU A 42 6.71 5.93 -8.25
C LEU A 42 5.86 5.89 -6.97
N TYR A 43 6.30 6.58 -5.91
CA TYR A 43 5.52 6.71 -4.69
C TYR A 43 4.26 7.56 -4.90
N ILE A 44 4.37 8.72 -5.58
CA ILE A 44 3.24 9.62 -5.81
C ILE A 44 2.16 9.01 -6.71
N ARG A 45 2.51 8.18 -7.71
CA ARG A 45 1.51 7.47 -8.54
C ARG A 45 0.71 6.40 -7.79
N ASN A 46 1.19 5.92 -6.65
CA ASN A 46 0.47 4.95 -5.81
C ASN A 46 -0.30 5.60 -4.66
N VAL A 47 -0.11 6.90 -4.40
CA VAL A 47 -0.81 7.61 -3.32
C VAL A 47 -2.12 8.27 -3.80
N ASP A 48 -2.25 8.55 -5.11
CA ASP A 48 -3.44 9.18 -5.70
C ASP A 48 -4.28 8.23 -6.60
N LYS A 49 -4.76 7.11 -6.07
CA LYS A 49 -5.95 6.41 -6.65
C LYS A 49 -7.31 6.63 -5.93
N PRO A 50 -7.61 7.71 -5.20
CA PRO A 50 -8.71 7.66 -4.25
C PRO A 50 -10.11 8.05 -4.77
N VAL A 51 -10.31 8.57 -6.00
CA VAL A 51 -11.64 9.09 -6.39
C VAL A 51 -12.36 8.18 -7.38
N GLU A 52 -11.69 7.72 -8.42
CA GLU A 52 -12.31 6.91 -9.48
C GLU A 52 -12.62 5.50 -8.98
N GLU A 53 -11.69 4.88 -8.24
CA GLU A 53 -11.87 3.59 -7.59
C GLU A 53 -12.96 3.61 -6.49
N LYS A 54 -13.10 4.72 -5.76
CA LYS A 54 -14.17 4.86 -4.75
C LYS A 54 -15.57 4.98 -5.38
N ARG A 55 -15.69 5.65 -6.52
CA ARG A 55 -16.97 5.78 -7.24
C ARG A 55 -17.43 4.43 -7.80
N THR A 56 -16.52 3.68 -8.41
CA THR A 56 -16.84 2.36 -8.97
C THR A 56 -17.24 1.36 -7.88
N VAL A 57 -16.61 1.41 -6.70
CA VAL A 57 -16.98 0.59 -5.54
C VAL A 57 -18.39 0.92 -5.03
N MET A 58 -18.71 2.21 -4.87
CA MET A 58 -20.05 2.62 -4.42
C MET A 58 -21.14 2.19 -5.41
N GLU A 59 -20.89 2.36 -6.71
CA GLU A 59 -21.82 1.96 -7.76
C GLU A 59 -22.02 0.45 -7.79
N THR A 60 -20.93 -0.33 -7.70
CA THR A 60 -20.98 -1.81 -7.65
C THR A 60 -21.79 -2.30 -6.46
N CYS A 61 -21.55 -1.75 -5.27
CA CYS A 61 -22.33 -2.12 -4.08
C CYS A 61 -23.81 -1.72 -4.21
N ARG A 62 -24.10 -0.54 -4.76
CA ARG A 62 -25.49 -0.07 -4.89
C ARG A 62 -26.27 -0.85 -5.95
N ALA A 63 -25.61 -1.27 -7.03
CA ALA A 63 -26.21 -1.96 -8.17
C ALA A 63 -26.14 -3.50 -8.08
N ALA A 64 -25.75 -4.06 -6.93
CA ALA A 64 -25.63 -5.50 -6.77
C ALA A 64 -26.98 -6.22 -6.91
N GLU A 65 -27.16 -6.97 -8.01
CA GLU A 65 -28.39 -7.71 -8.29
C GLU A 65 -28.50 -9.01 -7.48
N THR A 66 -27.36 -9.65 -7.18
CA THR A 66 -27.29 -10.94 -6.46
C THR A 66 -26.35 -10.88 -5.25
N PRO A 67 -26.72 -10.16 -4.16
CA PRO A 67 -25.88 -10.01 -2.98
C PRO A 67 -25.80 -11.31 -2.15
N ASN A 68 -24.58 -11.74 -1.79
CA ASN A 68 -24.37 -12.86 -0.87
C ASN A 68 -24.30 -12.36 0.59
N HIS A 69 -25.35 -12.62 1.37
CA HIS A 69 -25.49 -12.17 2.77
C HIS A 69 -24.91 -13.14 3.82
N ARG A 70 -24.15 -14.16 3.41
CA ARG A 70 -23.67 -15.20 4.33
C ARG A 70 -22.55 -14.74 5.27
N TRP A 71 -22.05 -13.53 5.08
CA TRP A 71 -20.91 -12.98 5.83
C TRP A 71 -21.30 -12.49 7.22
N ARG A 72 -20.35 -12.57 8.14
CA ARG A 72 -20.45 -12.04 9.51
C ARG A 72 -19.44 -10.92 9.70
N TRP A 73 -19.84 -9.90 10.43
CA TRP A 73 -18.99 -8.76 10.76
C TRP A 73 -18.86 -8.65 12.28
N TYR A 74 -17.62 -8.58 12.74
CA TYR A 74 -17.25 -8.41 14.14
C TYR A 74 -16.56 -7.05 14.30
N ALA A 75 -17.08 -6.24 15.21
CA ALA A 75 -16.53 -4.93 15.53
C ALA A 75 -16.69 -4.65 17.02
N LYS A 76 -15.65 -4.08 17.62
CA LYS A 76 -15.65 -3.65 19.02
C LYS A 76 -16.62 -2.50 19.27
N THR A 77 -16.70 -1.59 18.30
CA THR A 77 -17.63 -0.46 18.32
C THR A 77 -18.63 -0.64 17.20
N TYR A 78 -19.83 -1.11 17.56
CA TYR A 78 -20.93 -1.13 16.61
C TYR A 78 -21.32 0.31 16.26
N PRO A 79 -21.45 0.65 14.97
CA PRO A 79 -22.05 1.91 14.58
C PRO A 79 -23.50 1.99 15.09
N SER A 80 -24.02 3.23 15.17
CA SER A 80 -25.30 3.57 15.78
C SER A 80 -26.40 2.50 15.58
N PRO A 81 -27.04 2.00 16.66
CA PRO A 81 -28.07 0.96 16.59
C PRO A 81 -29.32 1.40 15.82
N THR A 82 -29.48 2.71 15.59
CA THR A 82 -30.57 3.27 14.78
C THR A 82 -30.37 3.11 13.28
N ILE A 83 -29.15 2.82 12.83
CA ILE A 83 -28.83 2.64 11.42
C ILE A 83 -28.88 1.15 11.08
N LYS A 84 -29.70 0.79 10.10
CA LYS A 84 -29.71 -0.57 9.55
C LYS A 84 -28.52 -0.74 8.61
N TRP A 85 -27.47 -1.36 9.13
CA TRP A 85 -26.30 -1.76 8.34
C TRP A 85 -26.61 -3.01 7.53
N GLN A 86 -26.01 -3.06 6.36
CA GLN A 86 -26.11 -4.16 5.41
C GLN A 86 -24.69 -4.62 5.07
N LEU A 87 -24.55 -5.93 4.97
CA LEU A 87 -23.31 -6.62 4.63
C LEU A 87 -23.63 -7.66 3.56
N PHE A 88 -22.88 -7.64 2.47
CA PHE A 88 -22.92 -8.68 1.46
C PHE A 88 -21.66 -8.67 0.60
N GLU A 89 -21.46 -9.75 -0.13
CA GLU A 89 -20.42 -9.87 -1.13
C GLU A 89 -20.99 -9.75 -2.55
N VAL A 90 -20.26 -9.07 -3.43
CA VAL A 90 -20.50 -9.01 -4.88
C VAL A 90 -19.15 -8.97 -5.60
N SER A 91 -18.94 -9.85 -6.58
CA SER A 91 -17.73 -9.84 -7.43
C SER A 91 -16.39 -9.80 -6.67
N GLY A 92 -16.26 -10.55 -5.57
CA GLY A 92 -15.04 -10.59 -4.74
C GLY A 92 -14.82 -9.36 -3.84
N LEU A 93 -15.85 -8.52 -3.68
CA LEU A 93 -15.83 -7.33 -2.85
C LEU A 93 -16.92 -7.44 -1.77
N ILE A 94 -16.54 -7.21 -0.51
CA ILE A 94 -17.47 -7.07 0.62
C ILE A 94 -17.99 -5.65 0.68
N CYS A 95 -19.27 -5.49 0.40
CA CYS A 95 -20.01 -4.27 0.58
C CYS A 95 -20.56 -4.19 2.00
N HIS A 96 -20.15 -3.15 2.72
CA HIS A 96 -20.63 -2.83 4.05
C HIS A 96 -21.12 -1.38 4.08
N GLY A 97 -22.35 -1.17 4.53
CA GLY A 97 -22.93 0.17 4.49
C GLY A 97 -24.41 0.19 4.80
N ASN A 98 -25.06 1.24 4.34
CA ASN A 98 -26.50 1.42 4.39
C ASN A 98 -26.99 2.03 3.07
N ARG A 99 -28.30 2.28 2.94
CA ARG A 99 -28.89 2.84 1.71
C ARG A 99 -28.28 4.18 1.23
N LYS A 100 -27.65 4.95 2.13
CA LYS A 100 -27.07 6.27 1.84
C LYS A 100 -25.57 6.22 1.56
N SER A 101 -24.84 5.31 2.19
CA SER A 101 -23.37 5.24 2.10
C SER A 101 -22.91 3.79 2.08
N TRP A 102 -22.07 3.45 1.11
CA TRP A 102 -21.47 2.14 0.93
C TRP A 102 -19.96 2.24 0.95
N LYS A 103 -19.33 1.28 1.61
CA LYS A 103 -17.90 0.99 1.50
C LYS A 103 -17.72 -0.42 0.94
N GLY A 104 -16.70 -0.59 0.12
CA GLY A 104 -16.31 -1.89 -0.41
C GLY A 104 -14.93 -2.26 0.08
N TYR A 105 -14.76 -3.52 0.45
CA TYR A 105 -13.51 -4.09 0.89
C TYR A 105 -13.16 -5.26 -0.02
N PRO A 106 -12.02 -5.23 -0.73
CA PRO A 106 -11.58 -6.41 -1.48
C PRO A 106 -11.33 -7.55 -0.49
N VAL A 107 -11.79 -8.75 -0.85
CA VAL A 107 -11.52 -9.94 -0.03
C VAL A 107 -10.03 -10.24 -0.10
N ASP A 108 -9.35 -10.26 1.04
CA ASP A 108 -7.97 -10.74 1.12
C ASP A 108 -7.98 -12.28 1.05
N ASP A 109 -7.75 -12.81 -0.15
CA ASP A 109 -7.71 -14.25 -0.41
C ASP A 109 -6.69 -15.00 0.46
N THR A 110 -5.61 -14.33 0.87
CA THR A 110 -4.58 -14.96 1.70
C THR A 110 -5.14 -15.20 3.10
N GLN A 111 -5.59 -14.14 3.79
CA GLN A 111 -6.19 -14.27 5.12
C GLN A 111 -7.44 -15.15 5.09
N MET A 112 -8.25 -15.02 4.04
CA MET A 112 -9.44 -15.84 3.83
C MET A 112 -9.12 -17.33 3.72
N LYS A 113 -8.04 -17.71 3.01
CA LYS A 113 -7.61 -19.11 2.89
C LYS A 113 -7.13 -19.70 4.22
N TYR A 114 -6.43 -18.91 5.04
CA TYR A 114 -5.84 -19.41 6.30
C TYR A 114 -6.82 -19.41 7.47
N TYR A 115 -7.65 -18.37 7.58
CA TYR A 115 -8.47 -18.11 8.76
C TYR A 115 -9.98 -18.11 8.48
N GLY A 116 -10.40 -18.01 7.21
CA GLY A 116 -11.81 -17.81 6.86
C GLY A 116 -12.35 -16.41 7.20
N CYS A 117 -11.45 -15.51 7.61
CA CYS A 117 -11.72 -14.13 7.98
C CYS A 117 -10.62 -13.21 7.42
N PHE A 118 -10.92 -11.94 7.22
CA PHE A 118 -9.93 -10.91 6.95
C PHE A 118 -10.23 -9.62 7.71
N MET A 119 -9.18 -8.90 8.11
CA MET A 119 -9.29 -7.64 8.84
C MET A 119 -9.48 -6.44 7.92
N SER A 120 -10.28 -5.48 8.35
CA SER A 120 -10.47 -4.18 7.70
C SER A 120 -10.42 -3.03 8.71
N GLU A 121 -10.47 -1.79 8.22
CA GLU A 121 -10.58 -0.59 9.07
C GLU A 121 -11.81 -0.56 10.01
N VAL A 122 -12.88 -1.30 9.70
CA VAL A 122 -14.13 -1.29 10.48
C VAL A 122 -14.34 -2.58 11.27
N GLY A 123 -13.39 -3.49 11.25
CA GLY A 123 -13.45 -4.76 11.96
C GLY A 123 -13.16 -5.97 11.08
N LEU A 124 -13.52 -7.14 11.60
CA LEU A 124 -13.21 -8.43 11.00
C LEU A 124 -14.43 -8.98 10.25
N PHE A 125 -14.22 -9.32 8.98
CA PHE A 125 -15.23 -9.95 8.14
C PHE A 125 -14.93 -11.45 8.01
N CYS A 126 -15.89 -12.29 8.36
CA CYS A 126 -15.74 -13.73 8.40
C CYS A 126 -16.82 -14.44 7.57
N ARG A 127 -16.46 -15.58 7.00
CA ARG A 127 -17.44 -16.55 6.51
C ARG A 127 -18.27 -17.10 7.68
N PRO A 128 -19.51 -17.59 7.43
CA PRO A 128 -20.38 -18.02 8.53
C PRO A 128 -19.89 -19.28 9.25
N ASP A 129 -19.02 -20.07 8.62
CA ASP A 129 -18.39 -21.27 9.15
C ASP A 129 -16.98 -21.02 9.73
N ALA A 130 -16.46 -19.80 9.63
CA ALA A 130 -15.16 -19.45 10.18
C ALA A 130 -15.23 -19.21 11.70
N ASP A 131 -14.19 -19.61 12.41
CA ASP A 131 -13.98 -19.26 13.82
C ASP A 131 -13.18 -17.94 13.90
N PRO A 132 -13.79 -16.83 14.36
CA PRO A 132 -13.13 -15.54 14.39
C PRO A 132 -11.92 -15.52 15.34
N ASN A 133 -11.89 -16.37 16.37
CA ASN A 133 -10.80 -16.39 17.36
C ASN A 133 -9.48 -16.95 16.80
N ARG A 134 -9.50 -17.60 15.64
CA ARG A 134 -8.30 -18.12 14.98
C ARG A 134 -7.51 -17.05 14.24
N HIS A 135 -8.10 -15.89 13.99
CA HIS A 135 -7.44 -14.77 13.33
C HIS A 135 -6.42 -14.11 14.27
N PRO A 136 -5.21 -13.76 13.82
CA PRO A 136 -4.17 -13.20 14.69
C PRO A 136 -4.60 -11.90 15.40
N ASN A 137 -5.49 -11.12 14.78
CA ASN A 137 -5.97 -9.85 15.31
C ASN A 137 -7.40 -9.92 15.90
N ALA A 138 -7.87 -11.11 16.27
CA ALA A 138 -9.25 -11.28 16.77
C ALA A 138 -9.53 -10.46 18.03
N GLU A 139 -8.55 -10.34 18.93
CA GLU A 139 -8.64 -9.58 20.18
C GLU A 139 -8.83 -8.07 20.00
N GLU A 140 -8.52 -7.53 18.82
CA GLU A 140 -8.69 -6.11 18.52
C GLU A 140 -10.18 -5.75 18.30
N VAL A 141 -11.01 -6.74 17.95
CA VAL A 141 -12.35 -6.54 17.41
C VAL A 141 -13.47 -7.33 18.10
N LEU A 142 -13.14 -8.37 18.88
CA LEU A 142 -14.09 -9.19 19.63
C LEU A 142 -14.32 -8.69 21.05
#